data_AF-A0A952B1W5-F1
#
_entry.id   AF-A0A952B1W5-F1
#
_cell.length_a   1.000
_cell.length_b   1.000
_cell.length_c   1.000
_cell.angle_alpha   90.00
_cell.angle_beta   90.00
_cell.angle_gamma   90.00
#
_symmetry.space_group_name_H-M   'P 1'
#
loop_
_entity.id
_entity.type
_entity.pdbx_description
1 polymer ?
#
loop_
_entity_poly.entity_id
_entity_poly.type
_entity_poly.pdbx_seq_one_letter_code
_entity_poly.pdbx_strand_id
1 'polypeptide(L)'
;MDTKKQTVPDRKLLDDLGVLLERQINFAHQGNLSGVELLSIQTESLVEEVERLGLLKSEEFKEEYEGLSELYQELCLTLTLDKEETLRELNDARKAKKTVQAYHSNI
;
A
#
# COMPACT_ATOMS: atom_id res chain seq x y z
N MET A 1 -10.73 38.88 0.07
CA MET A 1 -10.32 37.75 -0.80
C MET A 1 -8.85 37.60 -0.56
N ASP A 2 -8.51 36.83 0.47
CA ASP A 2 -7.17 36.77 1.03
C ASP A 2 -6.57 35.41 0.71
N THR A 3 -6.07 35.29 -0.52
CA THR A 3 -5.18 34.22 -0.93
C THR A 3 -3.77 34.62 -0.53
N LYS A 4 -3.29 34.17 0.64
CA LYS A 4 -1.85 34.11 0.95
C LYS A 4 -1.56 33.31 2.23
N LYS A 5 -0.74 32.27 2.05
CA LYS A 5 0.09 31.54 3.03
C LYS A 5 -0.46 30.21 3.61
N GLN A 6 -0.76 29.23 2.77
CA GLN A 6 -0.83 27.82 3.18
C GLN A 6 0.12 26.91 2.37
N THR A 7 1.25 27.42 1.86
CA THR A 7 2.09 26.64 0.92
C THR A 7 3.00 25.60 1.56
N VAL A 8 3.43 25.80 2.81
CA VAL A 8 4.32 24.87 3.54
C VAL A 8 3.58 23.69 4.20
N PRO A 9 2.39 23.88 4.83
CA PRO A 9 1.62 22.79 5.42
C PRO A 9 1.14 21.77 4.38
N ASP A 10 0.72 22.26 3.22
CA ASP A 10 0.13 21.46 2.15
C ASP A 10 1.16 20.53 1.50
N ARG A 11 2.39 21.03 1.27
CA ARG A 11 3.49 20.21 0.79
C ARG A 11 3.91 19.14 1.80
N LYS A 12 3.95 19.51 3.08
CA LYS A 12 4.27 18.56 4.15
C LYS A 12 3.28 17.40 4.22
N LEU A 13 1.99 17.65 3.98
CA LEU A 13 0.97 16.59 3.92
C LEU A 13 1.24 15.59 2.79
N LEU A 14 1.68 16.09 1.62
CA LEU A 14 2.05 15.23 0.48
C LEU A 14 3.34 14.45 0.75
N ASP A 15 4.34 15.10 1.37
CA ASP A 15 5.58 14.43 1.80
C ASP A 15 5.29 13.33 2.83
N ASP A 16 4.45 13.62 3.84
CA ASP A 16 4.04 12.67 4.87
C ASP A 16 3.28 11.48 4.23
N LEU A 17 2.47 11.73 3.20
CA LEU A 17 1.78 10.68 2.43
C LEU A 17 2.77 9.80 1.67
N GLY A 18 3.78 10.40 1.04
CA GLY A 18 4.85 9.68 0.36
C GLY A 18 5.61 8.75 1.30
N VAL A 19 5.99 9.25 2.48
CA VAL A 19 6.67 8.46 3.51
C VAL A 19 5.82 7.27 3.98
N LEU A 20 4.51 7.45 4.10
CA LEU A 20 3.61 6.35 4.49
C LEU A 20 3.53 5.27 3.39
N LEU A 21 3.42 5.68 2.12
CA LEU A 21 3.41 4.74 0.99
C LEU A 21 4.72 3.98 0.87
N GLU A 22 5.87 4.65 0.97
CA GLU A 22 7.19 4.00 0.99
C GLU A 22 7.32 2.98 2.12
N ARG A 23 6.80 3.30 3.31
CA ARG A 23 6.81 2.35 4.43
C ARG A 23 5.90 1.16 4.20
N GLN A 24 4.74 1.36 3.57
CA GLN A 24 3.85 0.26 3.18
C GLN A 24 4.52 -0.65 2.15
N ILE A 25 5.19 -0.09 1.14
CA ILE A 25 5.97 -0.85 0.16
C ILE A 25 7.05 -1.69 0.87
N ASN A 26 7.78 -1.09 1.81
CA ASN A 26 8.79 -1.79 2.58
C ASN A 26 8.21 -2.94 3.42
N PHE A 27 7.04 -2.76 4.05
CA PHE A 27 6.38 -3.85 4.76
C PHE A 27 5.85 -4.93 3.82
N ALA A 28 5.32 -4.56 2.66
CA ALA A 28 4.86 -5.49 1.65
C ALA A 28 6.02 -6.35 1.13
N HIS A 29 7.18 -5.76 0.82
CA HIS A 29 8.39 -6.53 0.45
C HIS A 29 8.89 -7.48 1.55
N GLN A 30 8.53 -7.24 2.80
CA GLN A 30 8.88 -8.10 3.94
C GLN A 30 7.80 -9.16 4.23
N GLY A 31 6.73 -9.23 3.44
CA GLY A 31 5.55 -10.07 3.72
C GLY A 31 4.78 -9.64 4.98
N ASN A 32 5.04 -8.45 5.52
CA ASN A 32 4.42 -7.95 6.75
C ASN A 32 3.09 -7.24 6.44
N LEU A 33 2.08 -8.01 6.03
CA LEU A 33 0.75 -7.49 5.69
C LEU A 33 0.07 -6.76 6.86
N SER A 34 0.30 -7.20 8.10
CA SER A 34 -0.24 -6.49 9.28
C SER A 34 0.37 -5.11 9.45
N GLY A 35 1.65 -4.93 9.11
CA GLY A 35 2.30 -3.62 9.05
C GLY A 35 1.72 -2.72 7.97
N VAL A 36 1.41 -3.30 6.79
CA VAL A 36 0.74 -2.58 5.70
C VAL A 36 -0.65 -2.10 6.13
N GLU A 37 -1.46 -2.97 6.75
CA GLU A 37 -2.82 -2.65 7.21
C GLU A 37 -2.83 -1.57 8.31
N LEU A 38 -1.87 -1.60 9.25
CA LEU A 38 -1.76 -0.55 10.26
C LEU A 38 -1.47 0.82 9.64
N LEU A 39 -0.58 0.87 8.64
CA LEU A 39 -0.26 2.11 7.94
C LEU A 39 -1.38 2.54 6.98
N SER A 40 -2.21 1.63 6.47
CA SER A 40 -3.30 1.99 5.55
C SER A 40 -4.34 2.86 6.26
N ILE A 41 -4.62 2.60 7.53
CA ILE A 41 -5.51 3.43 8.36
C ILE A 41 -4.97 4.86 8.49
N GLN A 42 -3.66 5.01 8.71
CA GLN A 42 -3.02 6.33 8.81
C GLN A 42 -3.01 7.07 7.45
N THR A 43 -2.82 6.30 6.37
CA THR A 43 -2.81 6.81 5.00
C THR A 43 -4.20 7.28 4.59
N GLU A 44 -5.25 6.55 4.94
CA GLU A 44 -6.65 6.90 4.65
C GLU A 44 -7.01 8.27 5.24
N SER A 45 -6.71 8.49 6.52
CA SER A 45 -6.94 9.79 7.17
C SER A 45 -6.18 10.93 6.48
N LEU A 46 -4.99 10.67 5.96
CA LEU A 46 -4.16 11.68 5.31
C LEU A 46 -4.64 11.98 3.88
N VAL A 47 -5.11 10.96 3.15
CA VAL A 47 -5.72 11.10 1.83
C VAL A 47 -7.02 11.90 1.92
N GLU A 48 -7.86 11.63 2.92
CA GLU A 48 -9.08 12.43 3.16
C GLU A 48 -8.77 13.91 3.41
N GLU A 49 -7.69 14.20 4.14
CA GLU A 49 -7.24 15.56 4.40
C GLU A 49 -6.71 16.25 3.13
N VAL A 50 -5.91 15.53 2.34
CA VAL A 50 -5.40 15.99 1.03
C VAL A 50 -6.55 16.26 0.05
N GLU A 51 -7.57 15.40 0.02
CA GLU A 51 -8.76 15.59 -0.81
C GLU A 51 -9.60 16.78 -0.34
N ARG A 52 -9.83 16.92 0.96
CA ARG A 52 -10.57 18.03 1.58
C ARG A 52 -9.94 19.38 1.27
N LEU A 53 -8.60 19.44 1.25
CA LEU A 53 -7.84 20.64 0.90
C LEU A 53 -7.76 20.88 -0.62
N GLY A 54 -8.21 19.92 -1.44
CA GLY A 54 -8.21 20.05 -2.89
C GLY A 54 -6.81 20.03 -3.51
N LEU A 55 -5.80 19.52 -2.78
CA LEU A 55 -4.40 19.56 -3.22
C LEU A 55 -4.19 18.74 -4.49
N LEU A 56 -4.97 17.65 -4.67
CA LEU A 56 -4.95 16.82 -5.87
C LEU A 56 -5.36 17.55 -7.16
N LYS A 57 -6.07 18.68 -7.03
CA LYS A 57 -6.53 19.51 -8.16
C LYS A 57 -5.67 20.75 -8.35
N SER A 58 -4.69 20.96 -7.48
CA SER A 58 -3.77 22.08 -7.57
C SER A 58 -2.68 21.78 -8.59
N GLU A 59 -2.55 22.66 -9.58
CA GLU A 59 -1.48 22.57 -10.58
C GLU A 59 -0.09 22.81 -9.97
N GLU A 60 -0.04 23.43 -8.78
CA GLU A 60 1.19 23.64 -7.99
C GLU A 60 1.80 22.32 -7.49
N PHE A 61 0.99 21.29 -7.23
CA PHE A 61 1.43 20.02 -6.62
C PHE A 61 1.37 18.84 -7.58
N LYS A 62 1.39 19.13 -8.89
CA LYS A 62 1.23 18.11 -9.92
C LYS A 62 2.37 17.08 -9.90
N GLU A 63 3.61 17.53 -9.73
CA GLU A 63 4.78 16.65 -9.68
C GLU A 63 4.74 15.75 -8.44
N GLU A 64 4.38 16.30 -7.28
CA GLU A 64 4.20 15.53 -6.06
C GLU A 64 3.10 14.46 -6.22
N TYR A 65 1.99 14.79 -6.88
CA TYR A 65 0.92 13.83 -7.15
C TYR A 65 1.36 12.71 -8.11
N GLU A 66 2.11 13.04 -9.16
CA GLU A 66 2.64 12.04 -10.09
C GLU A 66 3.56 11.05 -9.35
N GLY A 67 4.46 11.53 -8.49
CA GLY A 67 5.30 10.67 -7.65
C GLY A 67 4.50 9.79 -6.66
N LEU A 68 3.46 10.35 -6.03
CA LEU A 68 2.57 9.57 -5.16
C LEU A 68 1.79 8.50 -5.94
N SER A 69 1.42 8.78 -7.19
CA SER A 69 0.75 7.80 -8.06
C SER A 69 1.66 6.62 -8.39
N GLU A 70 2.94 6.89 -8.68
CA GLU A 70 3.94 5.85 -8.93
C GLU A 70 4.13 4.95 -7.70
N LEU A 71 4.29 5.53 -6.51
CA LEU A 71 4.39 4.79 -5.25
C LEU A 71 3.15 3.93 -4.98
N TYR A 72 1.95 4.46 -5.22
CA TYR A 72 0.72 3.70 -5.07
C TYR A 72 0.64 2.52 -6.04
N GLN A 73 1.04 2.72 -7.30
CA GLN A 73 1.09 1.65 -8.30
C GLN A 73 2.09 0.57 -7.90
N GLU A 74 3.27 0.94 -7.42
CA GLU A 74 4.27 0.00 -6.91
C GLU A 74 3.71 -0.83 -5.76
N LEU A 75 3.08 -0.20 -4.77
CA LEU A 75 2.44 -0.90 -3.65
C LEU A 75 1.39 -1.92 -4.14
N CYS A 76 0.54 -1.53 -5.08
CA CYS A 76 -0.46 -2.44 -5.65
C CYS A 76 0.18 -3.65 -6.33
N LEU A 77 1.27 -3.44 -7.08
CA LEU A 77 2.01 -4.51 -7.74
C LEU A 77 2.64 -5.46 -6.72
N THR A 78 3.32 -4.92 -5.71
CA THR A 78 3.95 -5.72 -4.65
C THR A 78 2.91 -6.56 -3.91
N LEU A 79 1.78 -5.98 -3.49
CA LEU A 79 0.71 -6.73 -2.83
C LEU A 79 0.07 -7.82 -3.71
N THR A 80 -0.01 -7.57 -5.01
CA THR A 80 -0.54 -8.55 -5.97
C THR A 80 0.41 -9.74 -6.12
N LEU A 81 1.71 -9.48 -6.22
CA LEU A 81 2.74 -10.52 -6.27
C LEU A 81 2.72 -11.38 -5.00
N ASP A 82 2.68 -10.75 -3.83
CA ASP A 82 2.63 -11.42 -2.52
C ASP A 82 1.41 -12.34 -2.39
N LYS A 83 0.25 -11.88 -2.89
CA LYS A 83 -0.99 -12.67 -2.91
C LYS A 83 -0.86 -13.90 -3.81
N GLU A 84 -0.29 -13.74 -5.00
CA GLU A 84 -0.10 -14.86 -5.94
C GLU A 84 0.86 -15.92 -5.40
N GLU A 85 1.94 -15.50 -4.75
CA GLU A 85 2.90 -16.39 -4.09
C GLU A 85 2.24 -17.17 -2.95
N THR A 86 1.56 -16.47 -2.03
CA THR A 86 0.84 -17.09 -0.90
C THR A 86 -0.19 -18.13 -1.36
N LEU A 87 -0.93 -17.84 -2.45
CA LEU A 87 -1.91 -18.78 -3.02
C LEU A 87 -1.25 -20.02 -3.62
N ARG A 88 -0.06 -19.88 -4.21
CA ARG A 88 0.72 -20.99 -4.76
C ARG A 88 1.18 -21.92 -3.64
N GLU A 89 1.80 -21.36 -2.60
CA GLU A 89 2.27 -22.13 -1.45
C GLU A 89 1.13 -22.87 -0.74
N LEU A 90 -0.02 -22.21 -0.56
CA LEU A 90 -1.20 -22.84 0.03
C LEU A 90 -1.71 -24.03 -0.82
N ASN A 91 -1.69 -23.90 -2.15
CA ASN A 91 -2.09 -24.98 -3.04
C ASN A 91 -1.13 -26.17 -2.96
N ASP A 92 0.17 -25.91 -2.85
CA ASP A 92 1.18 -26.95 -2.72
C ASP A 92 1.09 -27.66 -1.36
N ALA A 93 0.86 -26.92 -0.28
CA ALA A 93 0.57 -27.49 1.04
C ALA A 93 -0.70 -28.37 1.03
N ARG A 94 -1.76 -27.94 0.32
CA ARG A 94 -2.99 -28.73 0.17
C ARG A 94 -2.77 -30.01 -0.64
N LYS A 95 -1.95 -29.96 -1.70
CA LYS A 95 -1.57 -31.17 -2.46
C LYS A 95 -0.77 -32.12 -1.59
N ALA A 96 0.24 -31.63 -0.88
CA ALA A 96 1.05 -32.43 0.04
C ALA A 96 0.19 -33.10 1.11
N LYS A 97 -0.74 -32.35 1.72
CA LYS A 97 -1.72 -32.90 2.68
C LYS A 97 -2.55 -34.04 2.08
N LYS A 98 -3.09 -33.87 0.88
CA LYS A 98 -3.86 -34.91 0.19
C LYS A 98 -3.02 -36.16 -0.06
N THR A 99 -1.77 -35.99 -0.47
CA THR A 99 -0.83 -37.11 -0.68
C THR A 99 -0.57 -37.87 0.62
N VAL A 100 -0.26 -37.17 1.72
CA VAL A 100 -0.04 -37.81 3.04
C VAL A 100 -1.30 -38.54 3.51
N GLN A 101 -2.49 -37.94 3.36
CA GLN A 101 -3.75 -38.60 3.70
C GLN A 101 -3.97 -39.87 2.87
N ALA A 102 -3.71 -39.84 1.57
CA ALA A 102 -3.83 -41.02 0.71
C ALA A 102 -2.89 -42.16 1.14
N TYR A 103 -1.67 -41.84 1.56
CA TYR A 103 -0.75 -42.85 2.11
C TYR A 103 -1.24 -43.42 3.45
N HIS A 104 -1.77 -42.58 4.34
CA HIS A 104 -2.31 -43.02 5.62
C HIS A 104 -3.61 -43.85 5.47
N SER A 105 -4.40 -43.65 4.41
CA SER A 105 -5.61 -44.44 4.16
C SER A 105 -5.35 -45.80 3.47
N ASN A 106 -4.13 -46.04 2.99
CA ASN A 106 -3.73 -47.29 2.32
C ASN A 106 -2.90 -48.23 3.22
N ILE A 107 -2.79 -47.91 4.51
CA ILE A 107 -2.21 -48.75 5.59
C ILE A 107 -3.34 -49.08 6.56
#